data_AF-A0A8T5H3B2-F1
#
_entry.id   AF-A0A8T5H3B2-F1
#
_cell.length_a   1.000
_cell.length_b   1.000
_cell.length_c   1.000
_cell.angle_alpha   90.00
_cell.angle_beta   90.00
_cell.angle_gamma   90.00
#
_symmetry.space_group_name_H-M   'P 1'
#
loop_
_entity.id
_entity.type
_entity.pdbx_description
1 polymer ?
#
loop_
_entity_poly.entity_id
_entity_poly.type
_entity_poly.pdbx_seq_one_letter_code
_entity_poly.pdbx_strand_id
1 'polypeptide(L)' 'MKDKNKLKTSSFWIGVAIVVLTHVYMLFAGLTPGQVIPHSIFNLVAVALIVYGWFG' A
#
# COMPACT_ATOMS: atom_id res chain seq x y z
N MET A 1 22.29 5.73 11.28
CA MET A 1 20.99 6.33 11.64
C MET A 1 20.29 7.02 10.46
N LYS A 2 21.02 7.71 9.57
CA LYS A 2 20.46 8.36 8.36
C LYS A 2 19.69 7.41 7.43
N ASP A 3 20.18 6.18 7.22
CA ASP A 3 19.56 5.23 6.28
C ASP A 3 18.26 4.60 6.79
N LYS A 4 18.11 4.45 8.12
CA LYS A 4 16.88 3.92 8.72
C LYS A 4 15.69 4.84 8.46
N ASN A 5 15.90 6.16 8.52
CA ASN A 5 14.87 7.14 8.21
C ASN A 5 14.51 7.13 6.72
N LYS A 6 15.50 6.98 5.84
CA LYS A 6 15.27 6.89 4.40
C LYS A 6 14.45 5.64 4.01
N LEU A 7 14.75 4.49 4.63
CA LEU A 7 14.01 3.24 4.43
C LEU A 7 12.55 3.33 4.92
N LYS A 8 12.32 3.97 6.07
CA LYS A 8 10.97 4.18 6.61
C LYS A 8 10.13 5.11 5.75
N THR A 9 10.71 6.25 5.35
CA THR A 9 10.04 7.19 4.44
C THR A 9 9.75 6.53 3.10
N SER A 10 10.68 5.74 2.56
CA SER A 10 10.47 5.00 1.32
C SER A 10 9.33 3.97 1.46
N SER A 11 9.29 3.23 2.57
CA SER A 11 8.24 2.23 2.83
C SER A 11 6.86 2.86 2.97
N PHE A 12 6.77 4.03 3.63
CA PHE A 12 5.54 4.80 3.73
C PHE A 12 5.00 5.17 2.34
N TRP A 13 5.84 5.77 1.49
CA TRP A 13 5.42 6.19 0.15
C TRP A 13 5.08 5.02 -0.77
N ILE A 14 5.79 3.89 -0.66
CA ILE A 14 5.46 2.66 -1.39
C ILE A 14 4.07 2.16 -0.98
N GLY A 15 3.77 2.11 0.32
CA GLY A 15 2.45 1.70 0.80
C GLY A 15 1.34 2.64 0.32
N VAL A 16 1.56 3.96 0.40
CA VAL A 16 0.60 4.95 -0.13
C VAL A 16 0.37 4.74 -1.64
N ALA A 17 1.43 4.54 -2.42
CA ALA A 17 1.32 4.30 -3.85
C ALA A 17 0.50 3.03 -4.16
N ILE A 18 0.70 1.94 -3.42
CA ILE A 18 -0.09 0.71 -3.60
C ILE A 18 -1.57 0.98 -3.33
N VAL A 19 -1.91 1.65 -2.22
CA VAL A 19 -3.32 1.98 -1.90
C VAL A 19 -3.94 2.85 -2.98
N VAL A 20 -3.25 3.89 -3.44
CA VAL A 20 -3.78 4.78 -4.47
C VAL A 20 -3.97 4.04 -5.78
N LEU A 21 -3.00 3.22 -6.21
CA LEU A 21 -3.09 2.43 -7.45
C LEU A 21 -4.23 1.40 -7.39
N THR A 22 -4.39 0.70 -6.27
CA THR A 22 -5.50 -0.27 -6.11
C THR A 22 -6.85 0.44 -6.15
N HIS A 23 -6.99 1.63 -5.57
CA HIS A 23 -8.21 2.44 -5.64
C HIS A 23 -8.49 2.97 -7.04
N VAL A 24 -7.48 3.50 -7.71
CA VAL A 24 -7.59 3.93 -9.11
C VAL A 24 -8.06 2.75 -9.98
N TYR A 25 -7.46 1.57 -9.81
CA TYR A 25 -7.91 0.37 -10.53
C TYR A 25 -9.39 0.05 -10.27
N MET A 26 -9.83 0.07 -9.00
CA MET A 26 -11.24 -0.18 -8.64
C MET A 26 -12.19 0.84 -9.27
N LEU A 27 -11.78 2.11 -9.37
CA LEU A 27 -12.59 3.18 -9.97
C LEU A 27 -12.76 3.01 -11.49
N PHE A 28 -11.72 2.54 -12.19
CA PHE A 28 -11.75 2.43 -13.66
C PHE A 28 -12.22 1.06 -14.16
N ALA A 29 -11.78 -0.03 -13.53
CA ALA A 29 -12.06 -1.39 -13.99
C ALA A 29 -13.23 -2.05 -13.22
N GLY A 30 -13.65 -1.47 -12.09
CA GLY A 30 -14.53 -2.15 -11.15
C GLY A 30 -13.82 -3.32 -10.47
N LEU A 31 -14.56 -4.05 -9.63
CA LEU A 31 -14.03 -5.18 -8.87
C LEU A 31 -14.89 -6.40 -9.12
N THR A 32 -14.36 -7.39 -9.86
CA THR A 32 -15.03 -8.68 -9.98
C THR A 32 -14.90 -9.49 -8.68
N PRO A 33 -15.83 -10.41 -8.37
CA PRO A 33 -15.80 -11.16 -7.10
C PRO A 33 -14.47 -11.91 -6.86
N GLY A 34 -13.84 -12.42 -7.91
CA GLY A 34 -12.55 -13.12 -7.83
C GLY A 34 -11.35 -12.20 -7.54
N GLN A 35 -11.50 -10.89 -7.73
CA GLN A 35 -10.44 -9.90 -7.53
C GLN A 35 -10.50 -9.23 -6.15
N VAL A 36 -11.61 -9.37 -5.40
CA VAL A 36 -11.78 -8.77 -4.07
C VAL A 36 -10.70 -9.25 -3.10
N ILE A 37 -10.44 -10.57 -3.11
CA ILE A 37 -9.46 -11.21 -2.23
C ILE A 37 -8.03 -10.68 -2.50
N PRO A 38 -7.48 -10.75 -3.73
CA PRO A 38 -6.15 -10.24 -3.99
C PRO A 38 -6.04 -8.73 -3.73
N HIS A 39 -7.06 -7.92 -4.05
CA HIS A 39 -7.07 -6.49 -3.71
C HIS A 39 -6.96 -6.23 -2.20
N SER A 40 -7.71 -7.00 -1.41
CA SER A 40 -7.70 -6.89 0.05
C SER A 40 -6.32 -7.25 0.63
N ILE A 41 -5.64 -8.26 0.07
CA ILE A 41 -4.28 -8.64 0.46
C ILE A 41 -3.29 -7.51 0.12
N PHE A 42 -3.36 -6.94 -1.09
CA PHE A 42 -2.48 -5.82 -1.47
C PHE A 42 -2.68 -4.60 -0.57
N ASN A 43 -3.92 -4.26 -0.23
CA ASN A 43 -4.20 -3.18 0.71
C ASN A 43 -3.68 -3.49 2.13
N LEU A 44 -3.76 -4.74 2.59
CA LEU A 44 -3.22 -5.13 3.89
C LEU A 44 -1.68 -4.96 3.96
N VAL A 45 -0.98 -5.40 2.91
CA VAL A 45 0.48 -5.21 2.78
C VAL A 45 0.83 -3.72 2.72
N ALA A 46 0.05 -2.94 1.98
CA ALA A 46 0.25 -1.50 1.88
C ALA A 46 0.07 -0.78 3.24
N VAL A 47 -0.95 -1.17 4.00
CA VAL A 47 -1.16 -0.67 5.38
C VAL A 47 0.02 -1.04 6.28
N ALA A 48 0.53 -2.28 6.21
CA ALA A 48 1.69 -2.69 7.00
C ALA A 48 2.93 -1.83 6.68
N LEU A 49 3.17 -1.52 5.41
CA LEU A 49 4.26 -0.64 4.97
C LEU A 49 4.08 0.81 5.44
N ILE A 50 2.85 1.33 5.40
CA ILE A 50 2.50 2.66 5.92
C ILE A 50 2.74 2.72 7.43
N VAL A 51 2.25 1.73 8.19
CA VAL A 51 2.41 1.66 9.64
C VAL A 51 3.90 1.55 10.02
N TYR A 52 4.66 0.71 9.32
CA TYR A 52 6.12 0.61 9.51
C TYR A 52 6.84 1.93 9.20
N GLY A 53 6.44 2.64 8.14
CA GLY A 53 7.02 3.93 7.80
C GLY A 53 6.62 5.08 8.73
N TRP A 54 5.43 5.01 9.35
CA TRP A 54 4.86 6.06 10.21
C TRP A 54 5.31 5.93 11.68
N PHE A 55 5.32 4.73 12.23
CA PHE A 55 5.70 4.47 13.63
C PHE A 55 7.15 3.98 13.78
N GLY A 56 7.82 3.67 12.66
CA GLY A 56 9.17 3.14 12.64
C GLY A 56 10.18 4.06 13.26
#